data_AF-A0AAV9SNR9-F1
#
_entry.id   AF-A0AAV9SNR9-F1
#
_cell.length_a   1.000
_cell.length_b   1.000
_cell.length_c   1.000
_cell.angle_alpha   90.00
_cell.angle_beta   90.00
_cell.angle_gamma   90.00
#
_symmetry.space_group_name_H-M   'P 1'
#
loop_
_entity.id
_entity.type
_entity.pdbx_description
1 polymer ?
#
loop_
_entity_poly.entity_id
_entity_poly.type
_entity_poly.pdbx_seq_one_letter_code
_entity_poly.pdbx_strand_id
1 'polypeptide(L)'
;MPELHRFLMERWALYHNLEYDSSEEKNPHLIFYNVKDEVVKTVPVKNMKADEISSLLESLGFYKRSQKGEEVPEEFQNFPLHAPRDEL
;
A
#
# COMPACT_ATOMS: atom_id res chain seq x y z
N MET A 1 -5.55 17.33 -6.48
CA MET A 1 -4.27 16.76 -6.01
C MET A 1 -3.68 15.91 -7.14
N PRO A 2 -2.90 16.52 -8.06
CA PRO A 2 -2.47 15.84 -9.29
C PRO A 2 -1.60 14.61 -9.03
N GLU A 3 -0.68 14.68 -8.07
CA GLU A 3 0.24 13.59 -7.73
C GLU A 3 -0.48 12.37 -7.14
N LEU A 4 -1.40 12.59 -6.20
CA LEU A 4 -2.22 11.50 -5.67
C LEU A 4 -3.06 10.86 -6.77
N HIS A 5 -3.67 11.65 -7.65
CA HIS A 5 -4.45 11.11 -8.75
C HIS A 5 -3.59 10.29 -9.70
N ARG A 6 -2.37 10.74 -10.00
CA ARG A 6 -1.39 9.99 -10.78
C ARG A 6 -1.05 8.65 -10.13
N PHE A 7 -0.82 8.63 -8.82
CA PHE A 7 -0.61 7.38 -8.08
C PHE A 7 -1.81 6.44 -8.20
N LEU A 8 -3.03 6.94 -8.01
CA LEU A 8 -4.25 6.13 -8.09
C LEU A 8 -4.50 5.55 -9.49
N MET A 9 -4.23 6.32 -10.53
CA MET A 9 -4.42 5.88 -11.93
C MET A 9 -3.33 4.91 -12.41
N GLU A 10 -2.08 5.14 -12.04
CA GLU A 10 -0.93 4.42 -12.62
C GLU A 10 -0.38 3.30 -11.73
N ARG A 11 -0.52 3.41 -10.40
CA ARG A 11 0.31 2.62 -9.47
C ARG A 11 -0.48 1.88 -8.40
N TRP A 12 -1.61 2.42 -7.93
CA TRP A 12 -2.40 1.83 -6.85
C TRP A 12 -2.70 0.35 -7.11
N ALA A 13 -3.21 0.03 -8.30
CA ALA A 13 -3.57 -1.34 -8.67
C ALA A 13 -2.39 -2.32 -8.83
N LEU A 14 -1.15 -1.85 -8.71
CA LEU A 14 0.05 -2.69 -8.74
C LEU A 14 0.46 -3.16 -7.34
N TYR A 15 0.06 -2.45 -6.29
CA TYR A 15 0.43 -2.84 -4.92
C TYR A 15 -0.53 -3.91 -4.39
N HIS A 16 0.03 -5.00 -3.90
CA HIS A 16 -0.72 -6.03 -3.19
C HIS A 16 -1.13 -5.51 -1.80
N ASN A 17 -2.32 -5.92 -1.32
CA ASN A 17 -2.87 -5.53 -0.02
C ASN A 17 -3.02 -4.01 0.17
N LEU A 18 -3.27 -3.28 -0.92
CA LEU A 18 -3.58 -1.85 -0.92
C LEU A 18 -4.98 -1.61 -1.49
N GLU A 19 -5.86 -1.03 -0.68
CA GLU A 19 -7.23 -0.69 -1.08
C GLU A 19 -7.40 0.83 -1.16
N TYR A 20 -8.29 1.27 -2.05
CA TYR A 20 -8.67 2.67 -2.18
C TYR A 20 -10.12 2.85 -1.72
N ASP A 21 -10.32 3.76 -0.78
CA ASP A 21 -11.63 4.23 -0.34
C ASP A 21 -11.76 5.73 -0.64
N SER A 22 -12.86 6.11 -1.29
CA SER A 22 -13.17 7.49 -1.68
C SER A 22 -13.88 8.31 -0.59
N SER A 23 -14.13 7.71 0.58
CA SER A 23 -14.84 8.36 1.69
C SER A 23 -14.22 9.69 2.16
N GLU A 24 -12.88 9.82 2.11
CA GLU A 24 -12.14 11.00 2.60
C GLU A 24 -11.30 11.73 1.54
N GLU A 25 -11.86 11.97 0.34
CA GLU A 25 -11.15 12.65 -0.76
C GLU A 25 -10.56 14.04 -0.42
N LYS A 26 -11.08 14.76 0.58
CA LYS A 26 -10.59 16.11 0.95
C LYS A 26 -9.28 16.08 1.74
N ASN A 27 -9.04 15.02 2.49
CA ASN A 27 -7.86 14.80 3.33
C ASN A 27 -7.44 13.34 3.19
N PRO A 28 -6.73 12.99 2.12
CA PRO A 28 -6.35 11.62 1.84
C PRO A 28 -5.25 11.14 2.79
N HIS A 29 -5.42 9.92 3.30
CA HIS A 29 -4.47 9.25 4.18
C HIS A 29 -4.18 7.84 3.68
N LEU A 30 -2.96 7.36 3.94
CA LEU A 30 -2.67 5.93 3.99
C LEU A 30 -2.91 5.44 5.41
N ILE A 31 -3.77 4.43 5.56
CA ILE A 31 -4.10 3.81 6.84
C ILE A 31 -3.58 2.38 6.77
N PHE A 32 -2.72 2.02 7.72
CA PHE A 32 -2.11 0.71 7.81
C PHE A 32 -2.77 -0.07 8.94
N TYR A 33 -3.18 -1.30 8.64
CA TYR A 33 -3.82 -2.21 9.56
C TYR A 33 -2.88 -3.37 9.91
N ASN A 34 -3.01 -3.93 11.11
CA ASN A 34 -2.39 -5.20 11.46
C ASN A 34 -3.32 -6.39 11.12
N VAL A 35 -2.87 -7.61 11.43
CA VAL A 35 -3.64 -8.86 11.25
C VAL A 35 -4.96 -8.94 12.05
N LYS A 36 -5.18 -8.03 12.99
CA LYS A 36 -6.41 -7.93 13.80
C LYS A 36 -7.32 -6.80 13.32
N ASP A 37 -7.05 -6.23 12.14
CA ASP A 37 -7.73 -5.06 11.59
C ASP A 37 -7.62 -3.80 12.48
N GLU A 38 -6.58 -3.72 13.32
CA GLU A 38 -6.33 -2.54 14.13
C GLU A 38 -5.43 -1.56 13.37
N VAL A 39 -5.78 -0.27 13.39
CA VAL A 39 -4.97 0.79 12.78
C VAL A 39 -3.65 0.93 13.55
N VAL A 40 -2.54 0.63 12.87
CA VAL A 40 -1.19 0.77 13.45
C VAL A 40 -0.51 2.07 13.04
N LYS A 41 -0.88 2.66 11.90
CA LYS A 41 -0.28 3.88 11.40
C LYS A 41 -1.22 4.60 10.44
N THR A 42 -1.21 5.93 10.49
CA THR A 42 -1.91 6.80 9.54
C THR A 42 -0.93 7.85 9.01
N VAL A 43 -0.85 8.01 7.70
CA VAL A 43 0.06 8.96 7.04
C VAL A 43 -0.74 9.86 6.09
N PRO A 44 -0.73 11.20 6.28
CA PRO A 44 -1.37 12.11 5.34
C PRO A 44 -0.59 12.17 4.02
N VAL A 45 -1.26 11.93 2.90
CA VAL A 45 -0.61 11.89 1.56
C VAL A 45 -0.94 13.09 0.68
N LYS A 46 -1.73 14.04 1.19
CA LYS A 46 -2.22 15.22 0.46
C LYS A 46 -1.13 16.00 -0.30
N ASN A 47 0.06 16.12 0.30
CA ASN A 47 1.19 16.87 -0.25
C ASN A 47 2.33 15.96 -0.76
N MET A 48 2.14 14.65 -0.75
CA MET A 48 3.16 13.70 -1.22
C MET A 48 3.09 13.55 -2.74
N LYS A 49 4.26 13.35 -3.36
CA LYS A 49 4.38 12.97 -4.77
C LYS A 49 4.01 11.51 -4.98
N ALA A 50 3.64 11.13 -6.20
CA ALA A 50 3.35 9.73 -6.53
C ALA A 50 4.55 8.81 -6.22
N ASP A 51 5.77 9.28 -6.46
CA ASP A 51 7.01 8.57 -6.15
C ASP A 51 7.23 8.41 -4.64
N GLU A 52 6.92 9.44 -3.84
CA GLU A 52 7.07 9.37 -2.38
C GLU A 52 6.08 8.38 -1.75
N ILE A 53 4.85 8.32 -2.27
CA ILE A 53 3.86 7.32 -1.87
C ILE A 53 4.36 5.92 -2.20
N SER A 54 4.87 5.72 -3.42
CA SER A 54 5.47 4.44 -3.85
C SER A 54 6.65 4.03 -2.99
N SER A 55 7.61 4.93 -2.73
CA SER A 55 8.77 4.65 -1.90
C SER A 55 8.39 4.34 -0.45
N LEU A 56 7.36 5.00 0.09
CA LEU A 56 6.83 4.67 1.42
C LEU A 56 6.30 3.24 1.48
N LEU A 57 5.46 2.84 0.51
CA LEU A 57 4.91 1.47 0.46
C LEU A 57 6.01 0.42 0.32
N GLU A 58 6.97 0.65 -0.59
CA GLU A 58 8.13 -0.23 -0.78
C GLU A 58 8.99 -0.34 0.49
N SER A 59 9.20 0.77 1.20
CA SER A 59 9.95 0.79 2.48
C SER A 59 9.25 0.01 3.59
N LEU A 60 7.92 -0.14 3.51
CA LEU A 60 7.10 -0.89 4.46
C LEU A 60 6.93 -2.35 4.05
N GLY A 61 7.57 -2.78 2.96
CA GLY A 61 7.51 -4.16 2.48
C GLY A 61 6.26 -4.49 1.66
N PHE A 62 5.55 -3.49 1.11
CA PHE A 62 4.46 -3.80 0.19
C PHE A 62 5.02 -4.33 -1.13
N TYR A 63 4.49 -5.48 -1.55
CA TYR A 63 4.83 -6.05 -2.85
C TYR A 63 4.17 -5.27 -3.98
N LYS A 64 4.97 -4.89 -4.97
CA LYS A 64 4.53 -4.23 -6.20
C LYS A 64 4.63 -5.20 -7.37
N ARG A 65 3.49 -5.47 -8.00
CA ARG A 65 3.39 -6.27 -9.22
C ARG A 65 4.01 -5.54 -10.40
N SER A 66 4.52 -6.29 -11.38
CA SER A 66 5.02 -5.70 -12.63
C SER A 66 3.86 -5.24 -13.51
N GLN A 67 2.73 -5.96 -13.47
CA GLN A 67 1.52 -5.62 -14.20
C GLN A 67 0.25 -5.86 -13.38
N LYS A 68 -0.81 -5.11 -13.71
CA LYS A 68 -2.13 -5.30 -13.09
C LYS A 68 -2.68 -6.69 -13.42
N GLY A 69 -3.17 -7.40 -12.41
CA GLY A 69 -3.73 -8.74 -12.57
C GLY A 69 -2.71 -9.88 -12.59
N GLU A 70 -1.41 -9.57 -12.46
CA GLU A 70 -0.38 -10.59 -12.20
C GLU A 70 -0.67 -11.31 -10.88
N GLU A 71 -0.45 -12.61 -10.85
CA GLU A 71 -0.48 -13.39 -9.62
C GLU A 71 0.66 -12.96 -8.71
N VAL A 72 0.37 -12.88 -7.41
CA VAL A 72 1.41 -12.59 -6.41
C VAL A 72 2.14 -13.89 -6.12
N PRO A 73 3.48 -13.95 -6.30
CA PRO A 73 4.26 -15.14 -5.97
C PRO A 73 4.01 -15.57 -4.52
N GLU A 74 4.06 -16.87 -4.26
CA GLU A 74 3.74 -17.47 -2.95
C GLU A 74 4.54 -16.82 -1.80
N GLU A 75 5.81 -16.47 -2.05
CA GLU A 75 6.69 -15.80 -1.08
C GLU A 75 6.19 -14.40 -0.66
N PHE A 76 5.38 -13.73 -1.48
CA PHE A 76 4.87 -12.38 -1.24
C PHE A 76 3.38 -12.32 -0.88
N GLN A 77 2.67 -13.45 -0.85
CA GLN A 77 1.22 -13.46 -0.57
C GLN A 77 0.87 -12.90 0.81
N ASN A 78 1.77 -13.05 1.78
CA ASN A 78 1.56 -12.51 3.11
C ASN A 78 2.07 -11.06 3.25
N PHE A 79 2.89 -10.56 2.33
CA PHE A 79 3.50 -9.22 2.45
C PHE A 79 2.42 -8.12 2.48
N PRO A 80 2.60 -7.05 3.27
CA PRO A 80 3.77 -6.71 4.08
C PRO A 80 3.84 -7.47 5.42
N LEU A 81 2.84 -8.29 5.74
CA LEU A 81 2.90 -9.12 6.93
C LEU A 81 3.93 -10.22 6.67
N HIS A 82 5.04 -10.18 7.40
CA HIS A 82 5.89 -11.36 7.43
C HIS A 82 5.04 -12.50 7.99
N ALA A 83 5.03 -13.65 7.30
CA ALA A 83 4.57 -14.89 7.93
C ALA A 83 5.24 -14.95 9.32
N PRO A 84 4.52 -15.32 10.39
CA PRO A 84 5.13 -15.46 11.70
C PRO A 84 6.41 -16.26 11.48
N ARG A 85 7.56 -15.62 11.71
CA ARG A 85 8.83 -16.33 11.71
C ARG A 85 8.57 -17.44 12.70
N ASP A 86 8.55 -18.68 12.24
CA ASP A 86 8.72 -19.80 13.16
C ASP A 86 10.02 -19.46 13.89
N GLU A 87 9.87 -19.00 15.13
CA GLU A 87 10.96 -18.80 16.07
C GLU A 87 11.50 -20.20 16.34
N LEU A 88 12.37 -20.68 15.44
CA LEU A 88 13.17 -21.88 15.61
C LEU A 88 14.26 -21.64 16.67
#